data_AF-A0A8J5TLW5-F1
#
_entry.id   AF-A0A8J5TLW5-F1
#
_cell.length_a   1.000
_cell.length_b   1.000
_cell.length_c   1.000
_cell.angle_alpha   90.00
_cell.angle_beta   90.00
_cell.angle_gamma   90.00
#
_symmetry.space_group_name_H-M   'P 1'
#
loop_
_entity.id
_entity.type
_entity.pdbx_description
1 polymer ?
#
loop_
_entity_poly.entity_id
_entity_poly.type
_entity_poly.pdbx_seq_one_letter_code
_entity_poly.pdbx_strand_id
1 'polypeptide(L)'
;MEVIELPGYTPEEKLKIAMRHLIPRVLEQHGLSSTYLQIPQATVKLIIERYRREAGLRNLERNLAALAHAAALKLDSPSRFDDTKTAYPIASPVVSVGLVWTSFGGEVQFVESTTMVGKGDLHLTGQLGDVIKESAQLALTWVRAKVADLKLSPTFDINLMESGDIHIHFPAGVVPKDGPSAGVTLVTSLVALFSHRKVRATLL
;
A
#
# COMPACT_ATOMS: atom_id res chain seq x y z
N MET A 1 20.63 0.36 35.91
CA MET A 1 20.37 0.07 34.48
C MET A 1 21.32 0.97 33.72
N GLU A 2 22.37 0.43 33.10
CA GLU A 2 23.25 1.23 32.24
C GLU A 2 22.48 1.62 30.98
N VAL A 3 22.33 2.91 30.75
CA VAL A 3 21.73 3.46 29.53
C VAL A 3 22.86 3.60 28.51
N ILE A 4 22.86 2.74 27.50
CA ILE A 4 23.79 2.85 26.36
C ILE A 4 23.14 3.79 25.34
N GLU A 5 23.65 5.01 25.24
CA GLU A 5 23.26 5.94 24.18
C GLU A 5 23.94 5.54 22.87
N LEU A 6 23.14 5.11 21.89
CA LEU A 6 23.61 4.88 20.53
C LEU A 6 23.46 6.17 19.73
N PRO A 7 24.55 6.78 19.24
CA PRO A 7 24.45 7.94 18.38
C PRO A 7 23.74 7.60 17.07
N GLY A 8 22.98 8.56 16.53
CA GLY A 8 22.32 8.41 15.24
C GLY A 8 23.30 8.33 14.07
N TYR A 9 22.85 7.80 12.94
CA TYR A 9 23.67 7.69 11.74
C TYR A 9 23.70 8.99 10.94
N THR A 10 24.88 9.33 10.41
CA THR A 10 25.05 10.39 9.41
C THR A 10 24.38 10.02 8.08
N PRO A 11 23.98 11.00 7.24
CA PRO A 11 23.41 10.71 5.92
C PRO A 11 24.28 9.79 5.05
N GLU A 12 25.60 9.95 5.11
CA GLU A 12 26.57 9.13 4.38
C GLU A 12 26.63 7.69 4.90
N GLU A 13 26.58 7.50 6.23
CA GLU A 13 26.47 6.17 6.85
C GLU A 13 25.15 5.52 6.47
N LYS A 14 24.03 6.25 6.53
CA LYS A 14 22.73 5.73 6.13
C LYS A 14 22.72 5.26 4.69
N LEU A 15 23.33 6.04 3.80
CA LEU A 15 23.47 5.68 2.40
C LEU A 15 24.30 4.40 2.22
N LYS A 16 25.44 4.29 2.90
CA LYS A 16 26.26 3.07 2.84
C LYS A 16 25.51 1.84 3.35
N ILE A 17 24.82 1.96 4.47
CA ILE A 17 24.05 0.87 5.08
C ILE A 17 22.88 0.48 4.16
N ALA A 18 22.19 1.46 3.57
CA ALA A 18 21.11 1.21 2.64
C ALA A 18 21.58 0.45 1.39
N MET A 19 22.66 0.89 0.76
CA MET A 19 23.20 0.26 -0.44
C MET A 19 23.72 -1.16 -0.17
N ARG A 20 24.39 -1.38 0.97
CA ARG A 20 25.01 -2.68 1.28
C ARG A 20 24.07 -3.70 1.89
N HIS A 21 23.08 -3.27 2.67
CA HIS A 21 22.29 -4.16 3.51
C HIS A 21 20.78 -4.02 3.33
N LEU A 22 20.24 -2.79 3.30
CA LEU A 22 18.78 -2.62 3.23
C LEU A 22 18.22 -2.98 1.86
N ILE A 23 18.81 -2.46 0.78
CA ILE A 23 18.29 -2.72 -0.58
C ILE A 23 18.31 -4.22 -0.90
N PRO A 24 19.42 -4.96 -0.71
CA PRO A 24 19.43 -6.41 -0.96
C PRO A 24 18.37 -7.15 -0.15
N ARG A 25 18.27 -6.84 1.16
CA ARG A 25 17.28 -7.47 2.05
C ARG A 25 15.85 -7.18 1.62
N VAL A 26 15.54 -5.93 1.28
CA VAL A 26 14.22 -5.52 0.83
C VAL A 26 13.85 -6.19 -0.50
N LEU A 27 14.77 -6.24 -1.47
CA LEU A 27 14.53 -6.91 -2.74
C LEU A 27 14.24 -8.40 -2.54
N GLU A 28 15.04 -9.08 -1.72
CA GLU A 28 14.85 -10.49 -1.37
C GLU A 28 13.48 -10.74 -0.73
N GLN A 29 13.07 -9.91 0.25
CA GLN A 29 11.76 -10.01 0.92
C GLN A 29 10.57 -9.85 -0.04
N HIS A 30 10.75 -9.16 -1.17
CA HIS A 30 9.70 -8.93 -2.17
C HIS A 30 9.88 -9.81 -3.42
N GLY A 31 10.77 -10.81 -3.38
CA GLY A 31 11.01 -11.72 -4.49
C GLY A 31 11.62 -11.05 -5.73
N LEU A 32 12.23 -9.88 -5.58
CA LEU A 32 12.84 -9.12 -6.66
C LEU A 32 14.34 -9.36 -6.74
N SER A 33 14.86 -9.47 -7.96
CA SER A 33 16.31 -9.43 -8.22
C SER A 33 16.75 -8.02 -8.62
N SER A 34 18.03 -7.70 -8.40
CA SER A 34 18.67 -6.45 -8.84
C SER A 34 18.60 -6.23 -10.35
N THR A 35 18.29 -7.27 -11.12
CA THR A 35 18.02 -7.18 -12.56
C THR A 35 16.66 -6.54 -12.85
N TYR A 36 15.67 -6.73 -11.98
CA TYR A 36 14.30 -6.23 -12.14
C TYR A 36 14.08 -4.85 -11.52
N LEU A 37 14.75 -4.56 -10.41
CA LEU A 37 14.68 -3.24 -9.77
C LEU A 37 16.07 -2.77 -9.35
N GLN A 38 16.54 -1.72 -10.03
CA GLN A 38 17.73 -0.98 -9.64
C GLN A 38 17.29 0.32 -8.98
N ILE A 39 17.70 0.51 -7.72
CA ILE A 39 17.49 1.76 -6.99
C ILE A 39 18.81 2.54 -7.04
N PRO A 40 18.92 3.61 -7.85
CA PRO A 40 20.14 4.38 -7.93
C PRO A 40 20.50 5.02 -6.60
N GLN A 41 21.80 5.16 -6.33
CA GLN A 41 22.29 5.82 -5.11
C GLN A 41 21.73 7.24 -4.94
N ALA A 42 21.50 7.96 -6.05
CA ALA A 42 20.88 9.29 -6.04
C ALA A 42 19.44 9.27 -5.48
N THR A 43 18.65 8.24 -5.80
CA THR A 43 17.29 8.06 -5.27
C THR A 43 17.33 7.82 -3.77
N VAL A 44 18.27 7.00 -3.30
CA VAL A 44 18.43 6.73 -1.86
C VAL A 44 18.84 7.99 -1.11
N LYS A 45 19.77 8.80 -1.66
CA LYS A 45 20.12 10.12 -1.10
C LYS A 45 18.90 11.03 -1.00
N LEU A 46 18.08 11.10 -2.06
CA LEU A 46 16.87 11.91 -2.06
C LEU A 46 15.89 11.47 -0.96
N ILE A 47 15.72 10.17 -0.75
CA ILE A 47 14.86 9.63 0.31
C ILE A 47 15.42 10.01 1.68
N ILE A 48 16.72 9.83 1.89
CA ILE A 48 17.39 10.22 3.14
C ILE A 48 17.21 11.71 3.41
N GLU A 49 17.36 12.57 2.40
CA GLU A 49 17.21 14.02 2.54
C GLU A 49 15.77 14.46 2.81
N ARG A 50 14.80 13.91 2.08
CA ARG A 50 13.39 14.32 2.17
C ARG A 50 12.66 13.73 3.37
N TYR A 51 13.03 12.52 3.82
CA TYR A 51 12.38 11.81 4.91
C TYR A 51 13.27 11.71 6.17
N ARG A 52 14.17 12.70 6.37
CA ARG A 52 15.26 12.71 7.37
C ARG A 52 14.83 12.82 8.85
N ARG A 53 13.59 12.47 9.23
CA ARG A 53 13.08 12.64 10.61
C ARG A 53 13.31 11.42 11.51
N GLU A 54 14.47 10.80 11.42
CA GLU A 54 14.87 9.77 12.40
C GLU A 54 16.39 9.71 12.55
N ALA A 55 16.87 9.35 13.74
CA ALA A 55 18.28 9.03 13.97
C ALA A 55 18.67 7.68 13.32
N GLY A 56 17.71 6.76 13.20
CA GLY A 56 17.88 5.41 12.66
C GLY A 56 17.66 5.27 11.15
N LEU A 57 17.34 4.05 10.73
CA LEU A 57 17.18 3.62 9.33
C LEU A 57 15.79 3.03 9.01
N ARG A 58 14.87 3.03 9.98
CA ARG A 58 13.58 2.35 9.86
C ARG A 58 12.71 2.98 8.78
N ASN A 59 12.58 4.30 8.77
CA ASN A 59 11.86 5.02 7.72
C ASN A 59 12.55 4.87 6.38
N LEU A 60 13.88 4.84 6.32
CA LEU A 60 14.59 4.57 5.06
C LEU A 60 14.26 3.17 4.52
N GLU A 61 14.33 2.15 5.36
CA GLU A 61 13.98 0.78 4.98
C GLU A 61 12.53 0.65 4.51
N ARG A 62 11.59 1.27 5.22
CA ARG A 62 10.16 1.28 4.84
C ARG A 62 9.93 1.93 3.47
N ASN A 63 10.56 3.08 3.22
CA ASN A 63 10.46 3.75 1.92
C ASN A 63 11.07 2.90 0.79
N LEU A 64 12.13 2.13 1.06
CA LEU A 64 12.70 1.20 0.09
C LEU A 64 11.77 0.00 -0.15
N ALA A 65 11.15 -0.54 0.90
CA ALA A 65 10.16 -1.62 0.80
C ALA A 65 8.92 -1.20 -0.01
N ALA A 66 8.42 0.00 0.25
CA ALA A 66 7.40 0.68 -0.55
C ALA A 66 7.71 0.68 -2.06
N LEU A 67 8.94 1.06 -2.44
CA LEU A 67 9.38 1.07 -3.84
C LEU A 67 9.47 -0.34 -4.42
N ALA A 68 10.00 -1.30 -3.67
CA ALA A 68 10.10 -2.69 -4.08
C ALA A 68 8.71 -3.29 -4.33
N HIS A 69 7.78 -3.09 -3.40
CA HIS A 69 6.42 -3.55 -3.51
C HIS A 69 5.70 -3.01 -4.76
N ALA A 70 5.78 -1.70 -4.99
CA ALA A 70 5.21 -1.07 -6.19
C ALA A 70 5.80 -1.62 -7.49
N ALA A 71 7.08 -1.97 -7.51
CA ALA A 71 7.72 -2.60 -8.66
C ALA A 71 7.24 -4.04 -8.89
N ALA A 72 7.10 -4.82 -7.82
CA ALA A 72 6.61 -6.21 -7.88
C ALA A 72 5.20 -6.28 -8.46
N LEU A 73 4.28 -5.42 -8.00
CA LEU A 73 2.92 -5.31 -8.53
C LEU A 73 2.87 -4.97 -10.02
N LYS A 74 3.80 -4.14 -10.50
CA LYS A 74 3.88 -3.79 -11.91
C LYS A 74 4.39 -4.95 -12.77
N LEU A 75 5.24 -5.82 -12.21
CA LEU A 75 5.73 -7.03 -12.87
C LEU A 75 4.65 -8.11 -12.91
N ASP A 76 3.86 -8.24 -11.85
CA ASP A 76 2.76 -9.21 -11.72
C ASP A 76 1.46 -8.76 -12.41
N SER A 77 1.43 -7.51 -12.90
CA SER A 77 0.36 -7.04 -13.79
C SER A 77 0.46 -7.81 -15.12
N PRO A 78 -0.55 -8.60 -15.53
CA PRO A 78 -0.49 -9.40 -16.74
C PRO A 78 -0.38 -8.48 -17.96
N SER A 79 0.84 -8.30 -18.46
CA SER A 79 1.07 -7.82 -19.81
C SER A 79 1.11 -9.06 -20.71
N ARG A 80 0.02 -9.23 -21.47
CA ARG A 80 -0.31 -10.34 -22.39
C ARG A 80 -0.81 -11.62 -21.71
N PHE A 81 -2.14 -11.79 -21.70
CA PHE A 81 -2.71 -13.12 -21.83
C PHE A 81 -3.43 -13.22 -23.17
N ASP A 82 -2.95 -14.19 -23.93
CA ASP A 82 -3.49 -14.76 -25.15
C ASP A 82 -4.92 -15.26 -24.91
N ASP A 83 -5.76 -15.11 -25.92
CA ASP A 83 -7.13 -15.61 -25.95
C ASP A 83 -7.10 -17.14 -25.83
N THR A 84 -7.43 -17.71 -24.67
CA THR A 84 -8.10 -19.02 -24.58
C THR A 84 -8.56 -19.35 -23.16
N LYS A 85 -9.89 -19.24 -22.98
CA LYS A 85 -10.77 -20.10 -22.16
C LYS A 85 -10.47 -20.24 -20.65
N THR A 86 -11.43 -19.72 -19.89
CA THR A 86 -11.84 -20.15 -18.53
C THR A 86 -10.79 -19.99 -17.43
N ALA A 87 -10.35 -18.76 -17.20
CA ALA A 87 -10.00 -18.30 -15.85
C ALA A 87 -10.90 -17.10 -15.57
N TYR A 88 -11.62 -17.10 -14.45
CA TYR A 88 -12.28 -15.89 -13.97
C TYR A 88 -11.18 -14.83 -13.87
N PRO A 89 -11.30 -13.65 -14.52
CA PRO A 89 -10.26 -12.66 -14.44
C PRO A 89 -10.14 -12.24 -12.98
N ILE A 90 -9.07 -12.68 -12.30
CA ILE A 90 -8.71 -12.15 -10.99
C ILE A 90 -8.40 -10.69 -11.29
N ALA A 91 -9.31 -9.79 -10.95
CA ALA A 91 -9.11 -8.37 -11.19
C ALA A 91 -7.82 -7.96 -10.47
N SER A 92 -6.85 -7.42 -11.21
CA SER A 92 -5.61 -6.94 -10.61
C SER A 92 -5.95 -5.97 -9.48
N PRO A 93 -5.32 -6.11 -8.30
CA PRO A 93 -5.68 -5.31 -7.14
C PRO A 93 -5.51 -3.82 -7.45
N VAL A 94 -6.48 -3.03 -7.01
CA VAL A 94 -6.36 -1.58 -7.02
C VAL A 94 -5.41 -1.18 -5.91
N VAL A 95 -4.36 -0.44 -6.27
CA VAL A 95 -3.36 0.04 -5.32
C VAL A 95 -3.52 1.54 -5.16
N SER A 96 -3.72 1.99 -3.94
CA SER A 96 -3.75 3.39 -3.56
C SER A 96 -2.63 3.69 -2.57
N VAL A 97 -2.17 4.94 -2.55
CA VAL A 97 -1.10 5.40 -1.68
C VAL A 97 -1.68 6.44 -0.72
N GLY A 98 -1.34 6.31 0.56
CA GLY A 98 -1.82 7.18 1.62
C GLY A 98 -0.75 7.52 2.62
N LEU A 99 -1.01 8.55 3.44
CA LEU A 99 -0.20 8.86 4.61
C LEU A 99 -0.92 8.35 5.86
N VAL A 100 -0.25 7.45 6.58
CA VAL A 100 -0.78 6.87 7.81
C VAL A 100 0.07 7.32 8.99
N TRP A 101 -0.59 7.68 10.08
CA TRP A 101 0.09 7.93 11.34
C TRP A 101 0.42 6.61 12.04
N THR A 102 1.65 6.47 12.53
CA THR A 102 2.08 5.36 13.37
C THR A 102 2.66 5.91 14.67
N SER A 103 2.93 5.03 15.65
CA SER A 103 3.63 5.41 16.90
C SER A 103 5.02 6.01 16.68
N PHE A 104 5.58 5.92 15.46
CA PHE A 104 6.88 6.47 15.08
C PHE A 104 6.77 7.67 14.12
N GLY A 105 5.56 8.18 13.86
CA GLY A 105 5.28 9.31 12.97
C GLY A 105 4.52 8.93 11.69
N GLY A 106 4.39 9.89 10.77
CA GLY A 106 3.70 9.71 9.49
C GLY A 106 4.50 8.89 8.48
N GLU A 107 3.84 7.93 7.84
CA GLU A 107 4.42 6.94 6.92
C GLU A 107 3.62 6.85 5.62
N VAL A 108 4.29 6.65 4.49
CA VAL A 108 3.64 6.33 3.21
C VAL A 108 3.22 4.87 3.24
N GLN A 109 1.92 4.62 3.08
CA GLN A 109 1.31 3.30 3.16
C GLN A 109 0.60 2.99 1.84
N PHE A 110 0.87 1.80 1.30
CA PHE A 110 0.10 1.25 0.20
C PHE A 110 -1.13 0.55 0.78
N VAL A 111 -2.25 0.71 0.09
CA VAL A 111 -3.51 0.02 0.37
C VAL A 111 -3.92 -0.68 -0.92
N GLU A 112 -4.05 -1.99 -0.83
CA GLU A 112 -4.46 -2.83 -1.95
C GLU A 112 -5.90 -3.25 -1.71
N SER A 113 -6.75 -3.12 -2.72
CA SER A 113 -8.14 -3.53 -2.64
C SER A 113 -8.52 -4.37 -3.84
N THR A 114 -9.19 -5.49 -3.59
CA THR A 114 -9.71 -6.40 -4.62
C THR A 114 -11.13 -6.84 -4.30
N THR A 115 -11.84 -7.34 -5.30
CA THR A 115 -13.14 -7.99 -5.13
C THR A 115 -13.04 -9.48 -5.44
N MET A 116 -13.86 -10.26 -4.75
CA MET A 116 -13.98 -11.70 -4.95
C MET A 116 -15.44 -12.12 -4.84
N VAL A 117 -15.83 -13.23 -5.47
CA VAL A 117 -17.21 -13.74 -5.38
C VAL A 117 -17.51 -14.07 -3.91
N GLY A 118 -18.62 -13.55 -3.39
CA GLY A 118 -18.90 -13.61 -1.96
C GLY A 118 -20.31 -13.16 -1.59
N LYS A 119 -20.50 -12.86 -0.31
CA LYS A 119 -21.79 -12.49 0.30
C LYS A 119 -21.93 -10.99 0.58
N GLY A 120 -20.88 -10.21 0.34
CA GLY A 120 -20.83 -8.79 0.65
C GLY A 120 -20.07 -8.45 1.93
N ASP A 121 -19.11 -9.28 2.31
CA ASP A 121 -18.25 -9.07 3.48
C ASP A 121 -17.05 -8.17 3.15
N LEU A 122 -16.57 -7.45 4.17
CA LEU A 122 -15.33 -6.65 4.10
C LEU A 122 -14.23 -7.34 4.91
N HIS A 123 -13.21 -7.82 4.21
CA HIS A 123 -12.02 -8.43 4.79
C HIS A 123 -10.86 -7.43 4.85
N LEU A 124 -10.18 -7.36 6.00
CA LEU A 124 -9.07 -6.45 6.24
C LEU A 124 -7.85 -7.22 6.73
N THR A 125 -6.69 -7.07 6.07
CA THR A 125 -5.43 -7.73 6.48
C THR A 125 -4.25 -6.74 6.52
N GLY A 126 -3.21 -7.08 7.30
CA GLY A 126 -2.00 -6.25 7.42
C GLY A 126 -1.74 -5.66 8.81
N GLN A 127 -2.11 -6.37 9.88
CA GLN A 127 -1.91 -5.98 11.29
C GLN A 127 -2.50 -4.61 11.64
N LEU A 128 -3.82 -4.53 11.50
CA LEU A 128 -4.60 -3.31 11.68
C LEU A 128 -5.12 -3.21 13.11
N GLY A 129 -4.99 -2.02 13.71
CA GLY A 129 -5.67 -1.65 14.94
C GLY A 129 -7.15 -1.37 14.71
N ASP A 130 -7.88 -1.04 15.77
CA ASP A 130 -9.34 -0.92 15.70
C ASP A 130 -9.80 0.38 15.03
N VAL A 131 -9.03 1.47 15.16
CA VAL A 131 -9.37 2.78 14.56
C VAL A 131 -9.34 2.70 13.04
N ILE A 132 -8.34 2.03 12.47
CA ILE A 132 -8.25 1.89 11.02
C ILE A 132 -9.27 0.88 10.48
N LYS A 133 -9.65 -0.15 11.25
CA LYS A 133 -10.76 -1.06 10.89
C LYS A 133 -12.09 -0.31 10.83
N GLU A 134 -12.37 0.52 11.83
CA GLU A 134 -13.54 1.40 11.84
C GLU A 134 -13.51 2.37 10.66
N SER A 135 -12.35 2.96 10.38
CA SER A 135 -12.15 3.85 9.22
C SER A 135 -12.46 3.16 7.89
N ALA A 136 -12.10 1.87 7.74
CA ALA A 136 -12.43 1.09 6.55
C ALA A 136 -13.94 0.81 6.43
N GLN A 137 -14.61 0.50 7.53
CA GLN A 137 -16.07 0.31 7.55
C GLN A 137 -16.81 1.62 7.21
N LEU A 138 -16.36 2.75 7.76
CA LEU A 138 -16.91 4.07 7.46
C LEU A 138 -16.67 4.47 6.00
N ALA A 139 -15.48 4.22 5.47
CA ALA A 139 -15.18 4.46 4.06
C ALA A 139 -16.12 3.68 3.14
N LEU A 140 -16.35 2.39 3.42
CA LEU A 140 -17.28 1.55 2.67
C LEU A 140 -18.72 2.09 2.77
N THR A 141 -19.16 2.45 3.98
CA THR A 141 -20.50 3.02 4.21
C THR A 141 -20.68 4.31 3.41
N TRP A 142 -19.68 5.19 3.42
CA TRP A 142 -19.72 6.45 2.68
C TRP A 142 -19.78 6.21 1.16
N VAL A 143 -18.98 5.28 0.63
CA VAL A 143 -19.00 4.93 -0.80
C VAL A 143 -20.37 4.38 -1.21
N ARG A 144 -20.97 3.52 -0.38
CA ARG A 144 -22.33 2.99 -0.58
C ARG A 144 -23.40 4.10 -0.57
N ALA A 145 -23.23 5.13 0.25
CA ALA A 145 -24.12 6.29 0.27
C ALA A 145 -23.95 7.20 -0.96
N LYS A 146 -22.82 7.10 -1.68
CA LYS A 146 -22.44 8.00 -2.78
C LYS A 146 -22.40 7.36 -4.17
N VAL A 147 -22.98 6.18 -4.31
CA VAL A 147 -23.00 5.38 -5.54
C VAL A 147 -23.56 6.14 -6.74
N ALA A 148 -24.71 6.77 -6.56
CA ALA A 148 -25.39 7.53 -7.61
C ALA A 148 -24.56 8.76 -8.03
N ASP A 149 -24.06 9.51 -7.04
CA ASP A 149 -23.23 10.71 -7.25
C ASP A 149 -21.93 10.37 -8.00
N LEU A 150 -21.31 9.23 -7.67
CA LEU A 150 -20.03 8.78 -8.21
C LEU A 150 -20.16 7.92 -9.47
N LYS A 151 -21.38 7.61 -9.92
CA LYS A 151 -21.68 6.80 -11.11
C LYS A 151 -20.98 5.43 -11.08
N LEU A 152 -21.01 4.78 -9.93
CA LEU A 152 -20.28 3.51 -9.68
C LEU A 152 -21.07 2.26 -10.11
N SER A 153 -22.37 2.37 -10.36
CA SER A 153 -23.17 1.26 -10.89
C SER A 153 -23.67 1.61 -12.30
N PRO A 154 -23.48 0.72 -13.30
CA PRO A 154 -24.05 0.89 -14.64
C PRO A 154 -25.56 0.64 -14.66
N THR A 155 -26.09 -0.03 -13.63
CA THR A 155 -27.50 -0.37 -13.46
C THR A 155 -28.02 0.37 -12.22
N PHE A 156 -29.29 0.76 -12.19
CA PHE A 156 -29.91 1.42 -11.03
C PHE A 156 -29.92 0.59 -9.73
N ASP A 157 -29.35 -0.63 -9.75
CA ASP A 157 -29.18 -1.46 -8.58
C ASP A 157 -28.11 -0.89 -7.65
N ILE A 158 -28.53 -0.63 -6.41
CA ILE A 158 -27.78 0.15 -5.40
C ILE A 158 -26.82 -0.76 -4.59
N ASN A 159 -26.94 -2.08 -4.74
CA ASN A 159 -26.14 -3.04 -3.97
C ASN A 159 -24.82 -3.40 -4.67
N LEU A 160 -23.78 -2.58 -4.47
CA LEU A 160 -22.42 -2.87 -4.95
C LEU A 160 -21.80 -4.17 -4.40
N MET A 161 -22.38 -4.73 -3.34
CA MET A 161 -21.82 -5.86 -2.60
C MET A 161 -22.67 -7.13 -2.68
N GLU A 162 -23.76 -7.14 -3.46
CA GLU A 162 -24.73 -8.25 -3.45
C GLU A 162 -24.15 -9.60 -3.89
N SER A 163 -23.02 -9.58 -4.57
CA SER A 163 -22.38 -10.77 -5.14
C SER A 163 -20.86 -10.82 -4.90
N GLY A 164 -20.33 -9.90 -4.09
CA GLY A 164 -18.88 -9.68 -4.02
C GLY A 164 -18.40 -9.25 -2.65
N ASP A 165 -17.48 -10.03 -2.09
CA ASP A 165 -16.70 -9.62 -0.92
C ASP A 165 -15.57 -8.68 -1.37
N ILE A 166 -15.16 -7.80 -0.48
CA ILE A 166 -14.05 -6.86 -0.68
C ILE A 166 -12.93 -7.26 0.25
N HIS A 167 -11.71 -7.37 -0.27
CA HIS A 167 -10.52 -7.56 0.54
C HIS A 167 -9.61 -6.35 0.41
N ILE A 168 -9.36 -5.66 1.52
CA ILE A 168 -8.36 -4.60 1.64
C ILE A 168 -7.13 -5.12 2.40
N HIS A 169 -5.97 -5.04 1.76
CA HIS A 169 -4.69 -5.40 2.33
C HIS A 169 -3.80 -4.17 2.52
N PHE A 170 -3.13 -4.09 3.67
CA PHE A 170 -2.13 -3.08 3.99
C PHE A 170 -0.73 -3.73 4.02
N PRO A 171 -0.03 -3.80 2.87
CA PRO A 171 1.29 -4.39 2.78
C PRO A 171 2.30 -3.56 3.59
N ALA A 172 2.93 -4.20 4.58
CA ALA A 172 4.18 -3.85 5.27
C ALA A 172 4.19 -4.40 6.72
N GLY A 173 5.23 -5.14 7.11
CA GLY A 173 5.83 -5.19 8.46
C GLY A 173 5.03 -5.61 9.72
N VAL A 174 5.78 -6.02 10.74
CA VAL A 174 5.36 -6.42 12.11
C VAL A 174 4.86 -5.24 12.96
N VAL A 175 4.70 -4.05 12.37
CA VAL A 175 4.33 -2.84 13.12
C VAL A 175 2.82 -2.61 12.97
N PRO A 176 2.06 -2.61 14.07
CA PRO A 176 0.63 -2.31 14.06
C PRO A 176 0.38 -0.96 13.40
N LYS A 177 -0.58 -0.93 12.47
CA LYS A 177 -1.03 0.29 11.81
C LYS A 177 -2.35 0.70 12.43
N ASP A 178 -2.39 1.87 13.03
CA ASP A 178 -3.60 2.36 13.67
C ASP A 178 -3.69 3.88 13.61
N GLY A 179 -4.87 4.39 13.27
CA GLY A 179 -5.13 5.82 13.12
C GLY A 179 -6.14 6.14 12.01
N PRO A 180 -6.86 7.28 12.10
CA PRO A 180 -7.95 7.61 11.19
C PRO A 180 -7.48 8.21 9.86
N SER A 181 -6.20 8.55 9.72
CA SER A 181 -5.69 9.33 8.58
C SER A 181 -5.75 8.58 7.24
N ALA A 182 -5.96 7.26 7.26
CA ALA A 182 -6.11 6.44 6.07
C ALA A 182 -7.48 6.59 5.38
N GLY A 183 -8.45 7.31 5.96
CA GLY A 183 -9.84 7.35 5.48
C GLY A 183 -9.98 7.76 4.00
N VAL A 184 -9.30 8.83 3.57
CA VAL A 184 -9.35 9.29 2.17
C VAL A 184 -8.72 8.27 1.22
N THR A 185 -7.63 7.63 1.63
CA THR A 185 -6.96 6.58 0.86
C THR A 185 -7.88 5.37 0.68
N LEU A 186 -8.57 4.95 1.75
CA LEU A 186 -9.54 3.85 1.72
C LEU A 186 -10.72 4.16 0.79
N VAL A 187 -11.31 5.34 0.89
CA VAL A 187 -12.37 5.79 -0.03
C VAL A 187 -11.86 5.80 -1.46
N THR A 188 -10.68 6.33 -1.71
CA THR A 188 -10.08 6.38 -3.05
C THR A 188 -9.88 4.97 -3.62
N SER A 189 -9.39 4.04 -2.80
CA SER A 189 -9.20 2.64 -3.19
C SER A 189 -10.51 1.98 -3.56
N LEU A 190 -11.55 2.14 -2.73
CA LEU A 190 -12.88 1.58 -2.96
C LEU A 190 -13.56 2.17 -4.20
N VAL A 191 -13.50 3.48 -4.37
CA VAL A 191 -14.06 4.15 -5.56
C VAL A 191 -13.36 3.68 -6.82
N ALA A 192 -12.02 3.57 -6.80
CA ALA A 192 -11.25 3.04 -7.92
C ALA A 192 -11.59 1.57 -8.22
N LEU A 193 -11.76 0.75 -7.19
CA LEU A 193 -12.16 -0.66 -7.29
C LEU A 193 -13.51 -0.80 -8.00
N PHE A 194 -14.52 -0.07 -7.54
CA PHE A 194 -15.87 -0.16 -8.09
C PHE A 194 -16.05 0.54 -9.44
N SER A 195 -15.27 1.59 -9.71
CA SER A 195 -15.32 2.26 -11.03
C SER A 195 -14.46 1.57 -12.09
N HIS A 196 -13.72 0.52 -11.73
CA HIS A 196 -12.68 -0.12 -12.56
C HIS A 196 -11.67 0.90 -13.13
N ARG A 197 -11.36 1.95 -12.37
CA ARG A 197 -10.40 3.00 -12.75
C ARG A 197 -9.13 2.86 -11.94
N LYS A 198 -7.98 3.07 -12.58
CA LYS A 198 -6.70 3.10 -11.89
C LYS A 198 -6.57 4.38 -11.06
N VAL A 199 -6.04 4.25 -9.84
CA VAL A 199 -5.62 5.40 -9.03
C VAL A 199 -4.39 6.02 -9.67
N ARG A 200 -4.34 7.35 -9.78
CA ARG A 200 -3.15 8.04 -10.30
C ARG A 200 -1.99 7.87 -9.32
N ALA A 201 -0.83 7.46 -9.84
CA ALA A 201 0.40 7.29 -9.05
C ALA A 201 0.98 8.61 -8.47
N THR A 202 0.40 9.77 -8.81
CA THR A 202 0.88 11.11 -8.43
C THR A 202 0.03 11.80 -7.35
N LEU A 203 -0.89 11.07 -6.69
CA LEU A 203 -1.67 11.61 -5.56
C LEU A 203 -0.86 11.47 -4.26
N LEU A 204 0.20 12.26 -4.13
CA LEU A 204 0.92 12.57 -2.89
C LEU A 204 1.27 14.05 -2.89
#